data_AF-A0A940GZA7-F1
#
_entry.id   AF-A0A940GZA7-F1
#
_cell.length_a   1.000
_cell.length_b   1.000
_cell.length_c   1.000
_cell.angle_alpha   90.00
_cell.angle_beta   90.00
_cell.angle_gamma   90.00
#
_symmetry.space_group_name_H-M   'P 1'
#
loop_
_entity.id
_entity.type
_entity.pdbx_description
1 polymer ?
#
loop_
_entity_poly.entity_id
_entity_poly.type
_entity_poly.pdbx_seq_one_letter_code
_entity_poly.pdbx_strand_id
1 'polypeptide(L)'
;MFLFETFAPVAALVGLAAVAGWIFTTWMRIKHGYPLDGAWGQAIYPQKNDEAMERIKLLSQENAQLRAELGAIKDRLANVERIVTDSSLTLDREIEQLRGKNN
;
A
#
# COMPACT_ATOMS: atom_id res chain seq x y z
N MET A 1 39.90 -18.48 50.24
CA MET A 1 40.14 -17.51 49.14
C MET A 1 40.44 -18.17 47.79
N PHE A 2 40.74 -19.48 47.70
CA PHE A 2 41.14 -20.15 46.44
C PHE A 2 40.01 -20.64 45.51
N LEU A 3 38.80 -20.86 46.04
CA LEU A 3 37.66 -21.35 45.24
C LEU A 3 37.07 -20.27 44.32
N PHE A 4 37.12 -18.99 44.68
CA PHE A 4 36.51 -17.94 43.86
C PHE A 4 37.35 -17.64 42.60
N GLU A 5 38.68 -17.62 42.73
CA GLU A 5 39.59 -17.33 41.61
C GLU A 5 39.60 -18.44 40.54
N THR A 6 39.42 -19.69 40.95
CA THR A 6 39.37 -20.85 40.04
C THR A 6 38.04 -20.97 39.32
N PHE A 7 36.93 -20.60 39.96
CA PHE A 7 35.60 -20.66 39.35
C PHE A 7 35.20 -19.41 38.56
N ALA A 8 35.80 -18.25 38.85
CA ALA A 8 35.55 -16.99 38.15
C ALA A 8 35.69 -17.07 36.61
N PRO A 9 36.76 -17.62 36.02
CA PRO A 9 36.88 -17.71 34.56
C PRO A 9 35.84 -18.65 33.94
N VAL A 10 35.49 -19.75 34.61
CA VAL A 10 34.46 -20.69 34.15
C VAL A 10 33.08 -20.03 34.16
N ALA A 11 32.75 -19.31 35.24
CA ALA A 11 31.49 -18.57 35.35
C ALA A 11 31.37 -17.48 34.27
N ALA A 12 32.45 -16.76 33.98
CA ALA A 12 32.48 -15.76 32.91
C ALA A 12 32.23 -16.39 31.53
N LEU A 13 32.85 -17.54 31.25
CA LEU A 13 32.70 -18.25 29.99
C LEU A 13 31.28 -18.78 29.78
N VAL A 14 30.68 -19.33 30.84
CA VAL A 14 29.28 -19.77 30.83
C VAL A 14 28.32 -18.58 30.65
N GLY A 15 28.59 -17.46 31.32
CA GLY A 15 27.80 -16.24 31.16
C GLY A 15 27.82 -15.71 29.72
N LEU A 16 28.99 -15.65 29.10
CA LEU A 16 29.14 -15.24 27.70
C LEU A 16 28.44 -16.22 26.74
N ALA A 17 28.55 -17.53 26.98
CA ALA A 17 27.87 -18.55 26.18
C ALA A 17 26.34 -18.44 26.28
N ALA A 18 25.80 -18.14 27.48
CA ALA A 18 24.38 -17.94 27.68
C ALA A 18 23.85 -16.70 26.92
N VAL A 19 24.58 -15.59 26.98
CA VAL A 19 24.23 -14.36 26.23
C VAL A 19 24.30 -14.61 24.72
N ALA A 20 25.35 -15.27 24.24
CA ALA A 20 25.48 -15.62 22.83
C ALA A 20 24.34 -16.54 22.36
N GLY A 21 23.95 -17.53 23.17
CA GLY A 21 22.81 -18.40 22.89
C GLY A 21 21.48 -17.65 22.84
N TRP A 22 21.27 -16.67 23.72
CA TRP A 22 20.07 -15.84 23.72
C TRP A 22 19.99 -14.93 22.48
N ILE A 23 21.12 -14.31 22.09
CA ILE A 23 21.21 -13.52 20.86
C ILE A 23 20.95 -14.40 19.64
N PHE A 24 21.56 -15.58 19.59
CA PHE A 24 21.41 -16.52 18.48
C PHE A 24 19.95 -17.00 18.32
N THR A 25 19.29 -17.33 19.43
CA THR A 25 17.87 -17.74 19.40
C THR A 25 16.95 -16.58 19.00
N THR A 26 17.21 -15.36 19.47
CA THR A 26 16.46 -14.16 19.06
C THR A 26 16.68 -13.87 17.57
N TRP A 27 17.91 -13.97 17.08
CA TRP A 27 18.24 -13.81 15.66
C TRP A 27 17.52 -14.85 14.79
N MET A 28 17.48 -16.12 15.22
CA MET A 28 16.72 -17.16 14.53
C MET A 28 15.22 -16.88 14.52
N ARG A 29 14.64 -16.42 15.64
CA ARG A 29 13.21 -16.06 15.72
C ARG A 29 12.87 -14.92 14.75
N ILE A 30 13.70 -13.89 14.70
CA ILE A 30 13.57 -12.77 13.75
C ILE A 30 13.62 -13.27 12.31
N LYS A 31 14.63 -14.10 11.98
CA LYS A 31 14.84 -14.59 10.60
C LYS A 31 13.71 -15.50 10.11
N HIS A 32 13.11 -16.29 11.01
CA HIS A 32 12.04 -17.24 10.67
C HIS A 32 10.63 -16.69 10.93
N GLY A 33 10.49 -15.43 11.33
CA GLY A 33 9.19 -14.79 11.49
C GLY A 33 8.37 -15.26 12.70
N TYR A 34 9.03 -15.86 13.70
CA TYR A 34 8.36 -16.19 14.95
C TYR A 34 8.00 -14.90 15.71
N PRO A 35 6.85 -14.87 16.40
CA PRO A 35 6.45 -13.70 17.15
C PRO A 35 7.50 -13.38 18.21
N LEU A 36 7.98 -12.14 18.21
CA LEU A 36 8.81 -11.62 19.29
C LEU A 36 7.87 -11.22 20.41
N ASP A 37 8.18 -11.64 21.63
CA ASP A 37 7.46 -11.19 22.82
C ASP A 37 7.76 -9.70 23.01
N GLY A 38 6.82 -8.84 22.64
CA GLY A 38 6.88 -7.42 23.00
C GLY A 38 6.84 -7.26 24.52
N ALA A 39 7.29 -6.10 25.03
CA ALA A 39 7.34 -5.80 26.47
C ALA A 39 6.01 -5.95 27.22
N TRP A 40 4.89 -6.15 26.52
CA TRP A 40 3.52 -6.29 27.03
C TRP A 40 2.76 -7.46 26.38
N GLY A 41 3.45 -8.56 26.04
CA GLY A 41 2.81 -9.79 25.53
C GLY A 41 2.18 -9.68 24.14
N GLN A 42 2.51 -8.62 23.39
CA GLN A 42 2.09 -8.49 22.00
C GLN A 42 3.08 -9.21 21.10
N ALA A 43 2.58 -10.19 20.35
CA ALA A 43 3.31 -10.89 19.30
C ALA A 43 3.65 -9.92 18.17
N ILE A 44 4.88 -9.41 18.15
CA ILE A 44 5.37 -8.59 17.03
C ILE A 44 5.88 -9.56 15.96
N TYR A 45 5.13 -9.69 14.87
CA TYR A 45 5.58 -10.39 13.68
C TYR A 45 6.49 -9.46 12.88
N PRO A 46 7.77 -9.80 12.65
CA PRO A 46 8.60 -9.08 11.70
C PRO A 46 8.11 -9.39 10.29
N GLN A 47 7.03 -8.73 9.86
CA GLN A 47 6.56 -8.84 8.49
C GLN A 47 7.58 -8.15 7.58
N LYS A 48 8.07 -8.90 6.58
CA LYS A 48 8.80 -8.33 5.45
C LYS A 48 7.84 -7.42 4.69
N ASN A 49 7.89 -6.13 5.03
CA ASN A 49 7.04 -5.09 4.45
C ASN A 49 7.26 -4.91 2.93
N ASP A 50 8.28 -5.54 2.34
CA ASP A 50 8.65 -5.33 0.94
C ASP A 50 7.56 -5.78 -0.05
N GLU A 51 6.97 -6.98 0.14
CA GLU A 51 5.90 -7.46 -0.75
C GLU A 51 4.61 -6.63 -0.60
N ALA A 52 4.28 -6.21 0.63
CA ALA A 52 3.13 -5.36 0.88
C ALA A 52 3.32 -3.97 0.27
N MET A 53 4.52 -3.40 0.40
CA MET A 53 4.88 -2.11 -0.18
C MET A 53 4.88 -2.14 -1.71
N GLU A 54 5.37 -3.22 -2.31
CA GLU A 54 5.34 -3.42 -3.76
C GLU A 54 3.90 -3.54 -4.28
N ARG A 55 3.04 -4.30 -3.59
CA ARG A 55 1.60 -4.37 -3.93
C ARG A 55 0.91 -3.02 -3.78
N ILE A 56 1.22 -2.25 -2.73
CA ILE A 56 0.68 -0.89 -2.55
C ILE A 56 1.11 0.01 -3.71
N LYS A 57 2.37 -0.09 -4.16
CA LYS A 57 2.88 0.67 -5.29
C LYS A 57 2.17 0.30 -6.60
N LEU A 58 1.97 -0.99 -6.87
CA LEU A 58 1.22 -1.47 -8.04
C LEU A 58 -0.24 -0.99 -8.01
N LEU A 59 -0.93 -1.15 -6.89
CA LEU A 59 -2.32 -0.68 -6.72
C LEU A 59 -2.43 0.85 -6.85
N SER A 60 -1.44 1.61 -6.37
CA SER A 60 -1.42 3.06 -6.51
C SER A 60 -1.29 3.48 -7.98
N GLN A 61 -0.49 2.75 -8.78
CA GLN A 61 -0.37 2.98 -10.22
C GLN A 61 -1.66 2.65 -10.96
N GLU A 62 -2.30 1.51 -10.65
CA GLU A 62 -3.60 1.14 -11.24
C GLU A 62 -4.68 2.18 -10.93
N ASN A 63 -4.74 2.69 -9.69
CA ASN A 63 -5.68 3.74 -9.33
C ASN A 63 -5.43 5.05 -10.08
N ALA A 64 -4.16 5.41 -10.35
CA ALA A 64 -3.83 6.60 -11.14
C ALA A 64 -4.29 6.44 -12.59
N GLN A 65 -4.08 5.26 -13.19
CA GLN A 65 -4.53 4.95 -14.54
C GLN A 65 -6.07 4.98 -14.65
N LEU A 66 -6.78 4.32 -13.74
CA LEU A 66 -8.25 4.30 -13.73
C LEU A 66 -8.83 5.71 -13.62
N ARG A 67 -8.21 6.59 -12.82
CA ARG A 67 -8.63 7.99 -12.72
C ARG A 67 -8.43 8.76 -14.02
N ALA A 68 -7.35 8.49 -14.75
CA ALA A 68 -7.10 9.09 -16.05
C ALA A 68 -8.12 8.62 -17.10
N GLU A 69 -8.40 7.31 -17.15
CA GLU A 69 -9.41 6.72 -18.04
C GLU A 69 -10.82 7.28 -17.74
N LEU A 70 -11.19 7.37 -16.46
CA LEU A 70 -12.44 8.00 -16.06
C LEU A 70 -12.50 9.49 -16.44
N GLY A 71 -11.39 10.22 -16.38
CA GLY A 71 -11.29 11.60 -16.87
C GLY A 71 -11.60 11.70 -18.36
N ALA A 72 -10.93 10.88 -19.18
CA ALA A 72 -11.15 10.86 -20.62
C ALA A 72 -12.60 10.49 -20.99
N ILE A 73 -13.22 9.56 -20.26
CA ILE A 73 -14.63 9.20 -20.46
C ILE A 73 -15.55 10.38 -20.13
N LYS A 74 -15.28 11.10 -19.03
CA LYS A 74 -16.06 12.30 -18.67
C LYS A 74 -15.97 13.39 -19.73
N ASP A 75 -14.79 13.64 -20.30
CA ASP A 75 -14.62 14.64 -21.36
C ASP A 75 -15.41 14.26 -22.63
N ARG A 76 -15.45 12.97 -22.98
CA ARG A 76 -16.27 12.48 -24.09
C ARG A 76 -17.76 12.60 -23.80
N LEU A 77 -18.19 12.28 -22.57
CA LEU A 77 -19.57 12.46 -22.15
C LEU A 77 -20.01 13.93 -22.24
N ALA A 78 -19.18 14.87 -21.77
CA ALA A 78 -19.46 16.30 -21.87
C ALA A 78 -19.57 16.76 -23.35
N ASN A 79 -18.71 16.25 -24.23
CA ASN A 79 -18.81 16.53 -25.66
C ASN A 79 -20.10 15.98 -26.27
N VAL A 80 -20.52 14.76 -25.89
CA VAL A 80 -21.78 14.17 -26.36
C VAL A 80 -22.97 14.97 -25.86
N GLU A 81 -22.98 15.35 -24.58
CA GLU A 81 -24.02 16.21 -23.98
C GLU A 81 -24.15 17.53 -24.74
N ARG A 82 -23.02 18.17 -25.07
CA ARG A 82 -23.01 19.40 -25.87
C ARG A 82 -23.59 19.19 -27.27
N ILE A 83 -23.21 18.11 -27.97
CA ILE A 83 -23.74 17.82 -29.31
C ILE A 83 -25.26 17.62 -29.27
N VAL A 84 -25.76 16.81 -28.33
CA VAL A 84 -27.18 16.50 -28.22
C VAL A 84 -27.99 17.76 -27.88
N THR A 85 -27.46 18.59 -26.98
CA THR A 85 -28.14 19.82 -26.54
C THR A 85 -28.10 20.92 -27.61
N ASP A 86 -26.94 21.19 -28.20
CA ASP A 86 -26.80 22.24 -29.22
C ASP A 86 -27.51 21.87 -30.54
N SER A 87 -27.48 20.59 -30.93
CA SER A 87 -28.09 20.12 -32.18
C SER A 87 -29.61 20.22 -32.14
N SER A 88 -30.25 19.89 -31.00
CA SER A 88 -31.72 19.94 -30.88
C SER A 88 -32.24 21.38 -30.94
N LEU A 89 -31.64 22.30 -30.18
CA LEU A 89 -31.97 23.72 -30.24
C LEU A 89 -31.72 24.37 -31.62
N THR A 90 -30.74 23.87 -32.38
CA THR A 90 -30.45 24.40 -33.71
C THR A 90 -31.47 23.90 -34.74
N LEU A 91 -31.78 22.61 -34.72
CA LEU A 91 -32.83 22.01 -35.57
C LEU A 91 -34.19 22.66 -35.36
N ASP A 92 -34.62 22.86 -34.11
CA ASP A 92 -35.92 23.48 -33.81
C ASP A 92 -36.02 24.91 -34.38
N ARG A 93 -34.94 25.69 -34.27
CA ARG A 93 -34.87 27.06 -34.84
C ARG A 93 -34.88 27.05 -36.36
N GLU A 94 -34.19 26.10 -36.97
CA GLU A 94 -34.12 25.96 -38.43
C GLU A 94 -35.48 25.52 -39.01
N ILE A 95 -36.20 24.63 -38.33
CA ILE A 95 -37.58 24.24 -38.66
C ILE A 95 -38.51 25.45 -38.61
N GLU A 96 -38.46 26.25 -37.54
CA GLU A 96 -39.35 27.42 -37.40
C GLU A 96 -39.08 28.49 -38.47
N GLN A 97 -37.82 28.70 -38.86
CA GLN A 97 -37.47 29.59 -40.00
C GLN A 97 -38.04 29.09 -41.32
N LEU A 98 -37.97 27.79 -41.61
CA LEU A 98 -38.55 27.21 -42.82
C LEU A 98 -40.08 27.32 -42.82
N ARG A 99 -40.71 27.23 -41.65
CA ARG A 99 -42.15 27.34 -41.48
C ARG A 99 -42.67 28.76 -41.72
N GLY A 100 -41.95 29.77 -41.23
CA GLY A 100 -42.30 31.19 -41.45
C GLY A 100 -42.06 31.70 -42.87
N LYS A 101 -41.22 31.02 -43.67
CA LYS A 101 -40.94 31.39 -45.07
C LYS A 101 -41.94 30.79 -46.07
N ASN A 102 -42.64 29.72 -45.70
CA ASN A 102 -43.60 29.01 -46.55
C ASN A 102 -45.07 29.44 -46.33
N ASN A 103 -45.32 30.47 -45.53
CA ASN A 103 -46.65 31.03 -45.24
C ASN A 103 -46.65 32.53 -45.50
#